data_AF-E4U9D9-F1
#
_entry.id   AF-E4U9D9-F1
#
_cell.length_a   1.000
_cell.length_b   1.000
_cell.length_c   1.000
_cell.angle_alpha   90.00
_cell.angle_beta   90.00
_cell.angle_gamma   90.00
#
_symmetry.space_group_name_H-M   'P 1'
#
loop_
_entity.id
_entity.type
_entity.pdbx_description
1 polymer ?
#
loop_
_entity_poly.entity_id
_entity_poly.type
_entity_poly.pdbx_seq_one_letter_code
_entity_poly.pdbx_strand_id
1 'polypeptide(L)'
;MAKCKYCGRGGLFLAVDKNGICRDCAKFVYPQIKHYLTRVQGYFSAMQKTKHPKTIISKRDDILEVLNHLEDEFESKGISVFDYSVSQMRRDMLSAADELLIDLLAEEAKKTDSKAVVSDTPKQKATHYKRFLSKLVDFESLMSDPSQISAIKYDIIVKIREHIIQDLITKAQKYEFKGYLKKAREIYMDALFELKNDDIPDELQAHLINIVQDNLNRLEAEIGEG
;
A
#
# COMPACT_ATOMS: atom_id res chain seq x y z
N MET A 1 28.67 -44.22 -4.34
CA MET A 1 28.60 -44.18 -5.83
C MET A 1 27.86 -42.93 -6.23
N ALA A 2 28.27 -42.28 -7.32
CA ALA A 2 27.51 -41.14 -7.83
C ALA A 2 26.10 -41.59 -8.26
N LYS A 3 25.10 -40.75 -7.94
CA LYS A 3 23.70 -40.92 -8.32
C LYS A 3 23.21 -39.60 -8.89
N CYS A 4 22.61 -39.64 -10.08
CA CYS A 4 22.03 -38.46 -10.70
C CYS A 4 20.80 -38.01 -9.90
N LYS A 5 20.78 -36.76 -9.43
CA LYS A 5 19.66 -36.19 -8.68
C LYS A 5 18.39 -36.05 -9.51
N TYR A 6 18.52 -35.89 -10.83
CA TYR A 6 17.38 -35.72 -11.72
C TYR A 6 16.72 -37.04 -12.14
N CYS A 7 17.48 -37.98 -12.71
CA CYS A 7 16.92 -39.25 -13.21
C CYS A 7 17.07 -40.45 -12.27
N GLY A 8 17.70 -40.26 -11.11
CA GLY A 8 17.89 -41.31 -10.10
C GLY A 8 18.87 -42.42 -10.48
N ARG A 9 19.38 -42.47 -11.72
CA ARG A 9 20.37 -43.46 -12.15
C ARG A 9 21.65 -43.36 -11.30
N GLY A 10 22.23 -44.51 -10.96
CA GLY A 10 23.50 -44.61 -10.26
C GLY A 10 24.36 -45.73 -10.83
N GLY A 11 25.64 -45.75 -10.51
CA GLY A 11 26.55 -46.81 -10.93
C GLY A 11 28.01 -46.44 -10.71
N LEU A 12 28.90 -47.44 -10.80
CA LEU A 12 30.33 -47.26 -10.58
C LEU A 12 30.97 -46.31 -11.61
N PHE A 13 30.44 -46.28 -12.83
CA PHE A 13 30.95 -45.49 -13.95
C PHE A 13 30.13 -44.23 -14.25
N LEU A 14 29.09 -43.93 -13.46
CA LEU A 14 28.30 -42.73 -13.67
C LEU A 14 29.06 -41.52 -13.14
N ALA A 15 29.34 -40.54 -14.00
CA ALA A 15 29.83 -39.23 -13.58
C ALA A 15 28.66 -38.24 -13.46
N VAL A 16 28.69 -37.41 -12.41
CA VAL A 16 27.75 -36.30 -12.20
C VAL A 16 28.54 -35.00 -12.02
N ASP A 17 27.92 -33.88 -12.37
CA ASP A 17 28.51 -32.55 -12.18
C ASP A 17 28.35 -32.01 -10.75
N LYS A 18 28.72 -30.74 -10.53
CA LYS A 18 28.62 -30.06 -9.22
C LYS A 18 27.20 -30.03 -8.65
N ASN A 19 26.19 -30.10 -9.51
CA ASN A 19 24.79 -30.12 -9.12
C ASN A 19 24.27 -31.56 -8.94
N GLY A 20 25.10 -32.57 -9.15
CA GLY A 20 24.72 -33.97 -9.06
C GLY A 20 23.93 -34.44 -10.28
N ILE A 21 24.08 -33.82 -11.45
CA ILE A 21 23.38 -34.18 -12.68
C ILE A 21 24.31 -34.95 -13.63
N CYS A 22 23.83 -36.04 -14.23
CA CYS A 22 24.59 -36.76 -15.24
C CYS A 22 24.59 -36.03 -16.60
N ARG A 23 25.59 -36.31 -17.45
CA ARG A 23 25.78 -35.63 -18.74
C ARG A 23 24.56 -35.67 -19.67
N ASP A 24 23.77 -36.74 -19.64
CA ASP A 24 22.58 -36.85 -20.47
C ASP A 24 21.44 -35.96 -19.96
N CYS A 25 21.18 -35.92 -18.64
CA CYS A 25 20.18 -35.05 -18.06
C CYS A 25 20.58 -33.57 -18.16
N ALA A 26 21.87 -33.24 -18.04
CA ALA A 26 22.38 -31.88 -18.13
C ALA A 26 22.01 -31.18 -19.45
N LYS A 27 21.94 -31.93 -20.57
CA LYS A 27 21.54 -31.42 -21.90
C LYS A 27 20.09 -30.89 -21.94
N PHE A 28 19.24 -31.34 -21.02
CA PHE A 28 17.83 -30.96 -20.96
C PHE A 28 17.56 -30.03 -19.78
N VAL A 29 18.13 -30.32 -18.61
CA VAL A 29 17.91 -29.55 -17.38
C VAL A 29 18.43 -28.12 -17.49
N TYR A 30 19.66 -27.92 -17.96
CA TYR A 30 20.25 -26.56 -17.98
C TYR A 30 19.57 -25.60 -18.97
N PRO A 31 19.22 -26.02 -20.20
CA PRO A 31 18.42 -25.18 -21.07
C PRO A 31 17.04 -24.82 -20.50
N GLN A 32 16.39 -25.74 -19.81
CA GLN A 32 15.10 -25.48 -19.15
C GLN A 32 15.26 -24.45 -18.02
N ILE A 33 16.23 -24.65 -17.12
CA ILE A 33 16.54 -23.66 -16.08
C ILE A 33 16.78 -22.28 -16.71
N LYS A 34 17.68 -22.20 -17.72
CA LYS A 34 17.96 -20.92 -18.41
C LYS A 34 16.72 -20.28 -19.03
N HIS A 35 15.82 -21.08 -19.59
CA HIS A 35 14.56 -20.59 -20.14
C HIS A 35 13.68 -19.95 -19.05
N TYR A 36 13.49 -20.62 -17.91
CA TYR A 36 12.74 -20.06 -16.78
C TYR A 36 13.40 -18.81 -16.21
N LEU A 37 14.73 -18.78 -16.09
CA LEU A 37 15.47 -17.58 -15.66
C LEU A 37 15.21 -16.38 -16.58
N THR A 38 15.22 -16.64 -17.89
CA THR A 38 14.93 -15.59 -18.90
C THR A 38 13.51 -15.07 -18.75
N ARG A 39 12.54 -15.95 -18.45
CA ARG A 39 11.14 -15.55 -18.18
C ARG A 39 11.02 -14.69 -16.94
N VAL A 40 11.65 -15.11 -15.83
CA VAL A 40 11.68 -14.32 -14.57
C VAL A 40 12.23 -12.92 -14.83
N GLN A 41 13.36 -12.82 -15.51
CA GLN A 41 13.98 -11.52 -15.85
C GLN A 41 13.06 -10.67 -16.74
N GLY A 42 12.38 -11.28 -17.71
CA GLY A 42 11.42 -10.60 -18.58
C GLY A 42 10.23 -10.03 -17.81
N TYR A 43 9.62 -10.83 -16.93
CA TYR A 43 8.51 -10.39 -16.08
C TYR A 43 8.93 -9.32 -15.08
N PHE A 44 10.09 -9.48 -14.44
CA PHE A 44 10.62 -8.49 -13.51
C PHE A 44 10.89 -7.15 -14.20
N SER A 45 11.49 -7.18 -15.41
CA SER A 45 11.70 -5.97 -16.21
C SER A 45 10.39 -5.30 -16.61
N ALA A 46 9.33 -6.07 -16.88
CA ALA A 46 8.00 -5.52 -17.18
C ALA A 46 7.36 -4.91 -15.94
N MET A 47 7.53 -5.55 -14.77
CA MET A 47 7.06 -5.08 -13.47
C MET A 47 7.68 -3.72 -13.10
N GLN A 48 8.98 -3.55 -13.28
CA GLN A 48 9.69 -2.30 -12.96
C GLN A 48 9.31 -1.12 -13.88
N LYS A 49 8.86 -1.38 -15.11
CA LYS A 49 8.56 -0.34 -16.11
C LYS A 49 7.11 0.15 -16.08
N THR A 50 6.20 -0.64 -15.51
CA THR A 50 4.79 -0.30 -15.50
C THR A 50 4.46 0.70 -14.38
N LYS A 51 3.43 1.52 -14.62
CA LYS A 51 2.82 2.39 -13.59
C LYS A 51 1.44 1.87 -13.15
N HIS A 52 1.07 0.67 -13.60
CA HIS A 52 -0.24 0.07 -13.34
C HIS A 52 -0.12 -1.00 -12.24
N PRO A 53 -0.73 -0.78 -11.06
CA PRO A 53 -0.65 -1.71 -9.92
C PRO A 53 -1.06 -3.14 -10.27
N LYS A 54 -2.15 -3.31 -11.02
CA LYS A 54 -2.62 -4.64 -11.46
C LYS A 54 -1.60 -5.37 -12.32
N THR A 55 -0.83 -4.64 -13.13
CA THR A 55 0.24 -5.23 -13.93
C THR A 55 1.43 -5.63 -13.06
N ILE A 56 1.76 -4.84 -12.03
CA ILE A 56 2.80 -5.22 -11.04
C ILE A 56 2.43 -6.56 -10.41
N ILE A 57 1.19 -6.67 -9.92
CA ILE A 57 0.69 -7.89 -9.28
C ILE A 57 0.66 -9.08 -10.25
N SER A 58 0.12 -8.89 -11.45
CA SER A 58 0.13 -9.96 -12.45
C SER A 58 1.54 -10.45 -12.76
N LYS A 59 2.54 -9.55 -12.85
CA LYS A 59 3.93 -9.95 -13.11
C LYS A 59 4.60 -10.57 -11.90
N ARG A 60 4.31 -10.12 -10.68
CA ARG A 60 4.72 -10.79 -9.45
C ARG A 60 4.22 -12.23 -9.44
N ASP A 61 2.93 -12.44 -9.70
CA ASP A 61 2.30 -13.76 -9.67
C ASP A 61 2.87 -14.67 -10.77
N ASP A 62 3.07 -14.16 -12.00
CA ASP A 62 3.76 -14.88 -13.09
C ASP A 62 5.17 -15.34 -12.67
N ILE A 63 5.89 -14.53 -11.89
CA ILE A 63 7.23 -14.89 -11.41
C ILE A 63 7.14 -15.94 -10.29
N LEU A 64 6.22 -15.77 -9.34
CA LEU A 64 6.02 -16.75 -8.26
C LEU A 64 5.67 -18.12 -8.81
N GLU A 65 4.86 -18.20 -9.88
CA GLU A 65 4.56 -19.45 -10.58
C GLU A 65 5.83 -20.11 -11.13
N VAL A 66 6.68 -19.33 -11.82
CA VAL A 66 7.95 -19.85 -12.36
C VAL A 66 8.90 -20.28 -11.24
N LEU A 67 8.96 -19.52 -10.15
CA LEU A 67 9.78 -19.87 -8.98
C LEU A 67 9.29 -21.17 -8.34
N ASN A 68 7.99 -21.33 -8.11
CA ASN A 68 7.42 -22.57 -7.56
C ASN A 68 7.76 -23.78 -8.45
N HIS A 69 7.63 -23.63 -9.77
CA HIS A 69 8.03 -24.69 -10.69
C HIS A 69 9.52 -25.05 -10.57
N LEU A 70 10.40 -24.05 -10.44
CA LEU A 70 11.85 -24.28 -10.27
C LEU A 70 12.17 -24.98 -8.94
N GLU A 71 11.46 -24.63 -7.86
CA GLU A 71 11.62 -25.31 -6.57
C GLU A 71 11.17 -26.77 -6.65
N ASP A 72 9.98 -27.01 -7.17
CA ASP A 72 9.37 -28.33 -7.28
C ASP A 72 10.20 -29.26 -8.17
N GLU A 73 10.64 -28.78 -9.33
CA GLU A 73 11.35 -29.62 -10.30
C GLU A 73 12.84 -29.81 -10.01
N PHE A 74 13.50 -28.86 -9.34
CA PHE A 74 14.95 -28.87 -9.20
C PHE A 74 15.42 -28.78 -7.75
N GLU A 75 15.04 -27.74 -7.00
CA GLU A 75 15.56 -27.56 -5.64
C GLU A 75 15.12 -28.68 -4.69
N SER A 76 13.87 -29.16 -4.80
CA SER A 76 13.34 -30.28 -4.02
C SER A 76 14.15 -31.58 -4.21
N LYS A 77 14.79 -31.72 -5.37
CA LYS A 77 15.68 -32.84 -5.74
C LYS A 77 17.14 -32.57 -5.34
N GLY A 78 17.42 -31.44 -4.69
CA GLY A 78 18.75 -30.98 -4.30
C GLY A 78 19.59 -30.45 -5.45
N ILE A 79 18.97 -30.04 -6.55
CA ILE A 79 19.64 -29.39 -7.69
C ILE A 79 19.57 -27.88 -7.47
N SER A 80 20.71 -27.24 -7.26
CA SER A 80 20.79 -25.78 -7.14
C SER A 80 20.50 -25.12 -8.49
N VAL A 81 19.50 -24.23 -8.49
CA VAL A 81 19.07 -23.45 -9.66
C VAL A 81 19.74 -22.07 -9.66
N PHE A 82 19.86 -21.47 -8.48
CA PHE A 82 20.44 -20.16 -8.24
C PHE A 82 21.53 -20.24 -7.16
N ASP A 83 22.29 -19.16 -7.01
CA ASP A 83 23.25 -18.99 -5.92
C ASP A 83 22.56 -18.83 -4.55
N TYR A 84 21.27 -18.45 -4.56
CA TYR A 84 20.39 -18.33 -3.39
C TYR A 84 19.26 -19.35 -3.50
N SER A 85 18.54 -19.65 -2.42
CA SER A 85 17.37 -20.54 -2.52
C SER A 85 16.20 -19.86 -3.22
N VAL A 86 15.37 -20.63 -3.93
CA VAL A 86 14.11 -20.13 -4.52
C VAL A 86 13.22 -19.50 -3.45
N SER A 87 13.19 -20.09 -2.26
CA SER A 87 12.49 -19.54 -1.10
C SER A 87 12.93 -18.12 -0.72
N GLN A 88 14.24 -17.81 -0.81
CA GLN A 88 14.72 -16.44 -0.61
C GLN A 88 14.26 -15.52 -1.76
N MET A 89 14.41 -15.96 -3.00
CA MET A 89 14.00 -15.17 -4.16
C MET A 89 12.52 -14.82 -4.18
N ARG A 90 11.65 -15.71 -3.68
CA ARG A 90 10.23 -15.40 -3.50
C ARG A 90 10.01 -14.25 -2.53
N ARG A 91 10.66 -14.29 -1.36
CA ARG A 91 10.56 -13.19 -0.38
C ARG A 91 11.03 -11.88 -0.96
N ASP A 92 12.16 -11.89 -1.66
CA ASP A 92 12.72 -10.70 -2.31
C ASP A 92 11.77 -10.16 -3.38
N MET A 93 11.12 -11.05 -4.15
CA MET A 93 10.14 -10.65 -5.16
C MET A 93 8.88 -10.02 -4.56
N LEU A 94 8.37 -10.59 -3.45
CA LEU A 94 7.23 -10.01 -2.73
C LEU A 94 7.58 -8.60 -2.21
N SER A 95 8.75 -8.45 -1.59
CA SER A 95 9.25 -7.15 -1.12
C SER A 95 9.40 -6.15 -2.26
N ALA A 96 10.03 -6.55 -3.37
CA ALA A 96 10.22 -5.67 -4.52
C ALA A 96 8.90 -5.23 -5.17
N ALA A 97 7.89 -6.10 -5.22
CA ALA A 97 6.57 -5.72 -5.72
C ALA A 97 5.87 -4.72 -4.79
N ASP A 98 5.95 -4.94 -3.47
CA ASP A 98 5.39 -4.04 -2.46
C ASP A 98 6.07 -2.65 -2.50
N GLU A 99 7.40 -2.61 -2.65
CA GLU A 99 8.16 -1.36 -2.83
C GLU A 99 7.70 -0.55 -4.05
N LEU A 100 7.51 -1.20 -5.20
CA LEU A 100 6.99 -0.53 -6.40
C LEU A 100 5.58 0.03 -6.20
N LEU A 101 4.74 -0.68 -5.45
CA LEU A 101 3.39 -0.21 -5.12
C LEU A 101 3.44 1.01 -4.19
N ILE A 102 4.35 1.01 -3.22
CA ILE A 102 4.57 2.14 -2.31
C ILE A 102 5.05 3.38 -3.08
N ASP A 103 5.96 3.22 -4.04
CA ASP A 103 6.42 4.33 -4.87
C ASP A 103 5.27 4.96 -5.68
N LEU A 104 4.39 4.13 -6.26
CA LEU A 104 3.20 4.62 -6.96
C LEU A 104 2.23 5.34 -6.02
N LEU A 105 2.04 4.83 -4.80
CA LEU A 105 1.23 5.49 -3.78
C LEU A 105 1.82 6.85 -3.37
N ALA A 106 3.14 6.94 -3.20
CA ALA A 106 3.82 8.18 -2.86
C ALA A 106 3.65 9.25 -3.96
N GLU A 107 3.73 8.86 -5.24
CA GLU A 107 3.41 9.77 -6.36
C GLU A 107 1.95 10.24 -6.33
N GLU A 108 1.00 9.34 -6.07
CA GLU A 108 -0.42 9.68 -5.99
C GLU A 108 -0.77 10.54 -4.77
N ALA A 109 -0.09 10.32 -3.64
CA ALA A 109 -0.19 11.16 -2.44
C ALA A 109 0.22 12.60 -2.77
N LYS A 110 1.40 12.80 -3.38
CA LYS A 110 1.88 14.13 -3.81
C LYS A 110 0.90 14.84 -4.75
N LYS A 111 0.32 14.11 -5.71
CA LYS A 111 -0.72 14.65 -6.61
C LYS A 111 -1.99 15.03 -5.85
N THR A 112 -2.37 14.25 -4.85
CA THR A 112 -3.55 14.49 -4.01
C THR A 112 -3.36 15.73 -3.15
N ASP A 113 -2.21 15.86 -2.48
CA ASP A 113 -1.83 17.04 -1.71
C ASP A 113 -1.86 18.29 -2.61
N SER A 114 -1.26 18.21 -3.80
CA SER A 114 -1.25 19.32 -4.76
C SER A 114 -2.66 19.76 -5.17
N LYS A 115 -3.58 18.80 -5.40
CA LYS A 115 -5.00 19.09 -5.71
C LYS A 115 -5.74 19.68 -4.51
N ALA A 116 -5.46 19.20 -3.31
CA ALA A 116 -6.06 19.73 -2.09
C ALA A 116 -5.59 21.18 -1.85
N VAL A 117 -4.30 21.49 -2.06
CA VAL A 117 -3.77 22.86 -1.88
C VAL A 117 -4.49 23.88 -2.76
N VAL A 118 -4.72 23.54 -4.03
CA VAL A 118 -5.39 24.46 -5.00
C VAL A 118 -6.92 24.47 -4.89
N SER A 119 -7.51 23.69 -3.98
CA SER A 119 -8.97 23.67 -3.78
C SER A 119 -9.44 24.80 -2.87
N ASP A 120 -10.47 25.52 -3.29
CA ASP A 120 -10.96 26.72 -2.59
C ASP A 120 -11.69 26.41 -1.28
N THR A 121 -12.25 25.21 -1.13
CA THR A 121 -13.09 24.85 0.01
C THR A 121 -12.56 23.65 0.78
N PRO A 122 -12.65 23.64 2.13
CA PRO A 122 -12.26 22.47 2.93
C PRO A 122 -12.99 21.19 2.49
N LYS A 123 -14.28 21.29 2.12
CA LYS A 123 -15.06 20.16 1.57
C LYS A 123 -14.42 19.53 0.32
N GLN A 124 -13.93 20.33 -0.62
CA GLN A 124 -13.23 19.82 -1.81
C GLN A 124 -11.91 19.15 -1.43
N LYS A 125 -11.14 19.73 -0.51
CA LYS A 125 -9.90 19.12 0.03
C LYS A 125 -10.17 17.74 0.63
N ALA A 126 -11.15 17.64 1.53
CA ALA A 126 -11.57 16.36 2.11
C ALA A 126 -11.99 15.34 1.04
N THR A 127 -12.66 15.80 -0.03
CA THR A 127 -13.06 14.92 -1.15
C THR A 127 -11.87 14.36 -1.91
N HIS A 128 -10.80 15.14 -2.12
CA HIS A 128 -9.57 14.64 -2.75
C HIS A 128 -8.93 13.54 -1.91
N TYR A 129 -8.78 13.75 -0.60
CA TYR A 129 -8.22 12.76 0.30
C TYR A 129 -9.10 11.50 0.43
N LYS A 130 -10.43 11.63 0.49
CA LYS A 130 -11.34 10.46 0.51
C LYS A 130 -11.17 9.58 -0.73
N ARG A 131 -10.98 10.18 -1.91
CA ARG A 131 -10.69 9.42 -3.14
C ARG A 131 -9.35 8.71 -3.07
N PHE A 132 -8.34 9.36 -2.48
CA PHE A 132 -7.04 8.74 -2.28
C PHE A 132 -7.08 7.61 -1.25
N LEU A 133 -7.83 7.78 -0.15
CA LEU A 133 -8.07 6.73 0.84
C LEU A 133 -8.71 5.48 0.21
N SER A 134 -9.69 5.65 -0.68
CA SER A 134 -10.25 4.52 -1.44
C SER A 134 -9.19 3.78 -2.25
N LYS A 135 -8.26 4.50 -2.87
CA LYS A 135 -7.13 3.88 -3.59
C LYS A 135 -6.19 3.16 -2.63
N LEU A 136 -5.91 3.72 -1.46
CA LEU A 136 -5.08 3.05 -0.45
C LEU A 136 -5.66 1.70 -0.05
N VAL A 137 -6.98 1.61 0.13
CA VAL A 137 -7.67 0.32 0.41
C VAL A 137 -7.51 -0.66 -0.76
N ASP A 138 -7.61 -0.19 -2.00
CA ASP A 138 -7.35 -1.05 -3.16
C ASP A 138 -5.91 -1.58 -3.16
N PHE A 139 -4.92 -0.73 -2.89
CA PHE A 139 -3.51 -1.13 -2.80
C PHE A 139 -3.24 -2.07 -1.63
N GLU A 140 -3.86 -1.84 -0.47
CA GLU A 140 -3.76 -2.69 0.72
C GLU A 140 -4.08 -4.15 0.40
N SER A 141 -5.09 -4.38 -0.45
CA SER A 141 -5.50 -5.72 -0.89
C SER A 141 -4.53 -6.41 -1.85
N LEU A 142 -3.60 -5.65 -2.44
CA LEU A 142 -2.64 -6.13 -3.42
C LEU A 142 -1.27 -6.43 -2.81
N MET A 143 -0.95 -5.81 -1.68
CA MET A 143 0.34 -5.91 -1.01
C MET A 143 0.48 -7.23 -0.25
N SER A 144 1.72 -7.69 -0.18
CA SER A 144 2.09 -8.89 0.58
C SER A 144 2.17 -8.57 2.08
N ASP A 145 2.62 -7.35 2.41
CA ASP A 145 2.61 -6.78 3.75
C ASP A 145 1.83 -5.46 3.80
N PRO A 146 0.52 -5.51 4.13
CA PRO A 146 -0.33 -4.33 4.23
C PRO A 146 0.10 -3.32 5.32
N SER A 147 0.91 -3.75 6.30
CA SER A 147 1.31 -2.89 7.42
C SER A 147 2.17 -1.70 6.96
N GLN A 148 2.84 -1.82 5.82
CA GLN A 148 3.75 -0.81 5.27
C GLN A 148 3.04 0.50 4.89
N ILE A 149 1.73 0.47 4.63
CA ILE A 149 0.96 1.66 4.26
C ILE A 149 0.06 2.18 5.39
N SER A 150 0.08 1.53 6.56
CA SER A 150 -0.76 1.88 7.71
C SER A 150 -0.57 3.33 8.17
N ALA A 151 0.68 3.79 8.24
CA ALA A 151 1.01 5.17 8.61
C ALA A 151 0.48 6.19 7.59
N ILE A 152 0.59 5.89 6.30
CA ILE A 152 0.05 6.75 5.22
C ILE A 152 -1.47 6.81 5.33
N LYS A 153 -2.13 5.67 5.54
CA LYS A 153 -3.58 5.58 5.71
C LYS A 153 -4.06 6.42 6.90
N TYR A 154 -3.35 6.35 8.02
CA TYR A 154 -3.65 7.16 9.21
C TYR A 154 -3.50 8.66 8.93
N ASP A 155 -2.39 9.11 8.33
CA ASP A 155 -2.18 10.52 7.94
C ASP A 155 -3.32 11.05 7.06
N ILE A 156 -3.75 10.27 6.07
CA ILE A 156 -4.85 10.65 5.18
C ILE A 156 -6.18 10.74 5.92
N ILE A 157 -6.46 9.85 6.88
CA ILE A 157 -7.67 9.92 7.72
C ILE A 157 -7.67 11.20 8.55
N VAL A 158 -6.55 11.54 9.17
CA VAL A 158 -6.38 12.78 9.95
C VAL A 158 -6.67 14.00 9.07
N LYS A 159 -6.06 14.09 7.88
CA LYS A 159 -6.30 15.18 6.91
C LYS A 159 -7.76 15.27 6.44
N ILE A 160 -8.43 14.13 6.23
CA ILE A 160 -9.86 14.11 5.88
C ILE A 160 -10.68 14.74 7.01
N ARG A 161 -10.44 14.34 8.25
CA ARG A 161 -11.17 14.84 9.42
C ARG A 161 -10.94 16.33 9.63
N GLU A 162 -9.69 16.77 9.60
CA GLU A 162 -9.34 18.18 9.74
C GLU A 162 -10.14 19.08 8.77
N HIS A 163 -10.21 18.68 7.50
CA HIS A 163 -10.94 19.46 6.49
C HIS A 163 -12.47 19.33 6.61
N ILE A 164 -13.01 18.24 7.17
CA ILE A 164 -14.44 18.14 7.51
C ILE A 164 -14.78 19.13 8.64
N ILE A 165 -13.96 19.18 9.69
CA ILE A 165 -14.14 20.11 10.80
C ILE A 165 -14.05 21.56 10.32
N GLN A 166 -13.06 21.89 9.49
CA GLN A 166 -12.94 23.23 8.88
C GLN A 166 -14.17 23.61 8.03
N ASP A 167 -14.77 22.66 7.31
CA ASP A 167 -16.01 22.89 6.55
C ASP A 167 -17.19 23.21 7.48
N LEU A 168 -17.31 22.51 8.62
CA LEU A 168 -18.34 22.77 9.63
C LEU A 168 -18.14 24.15 10.27
N ILE A 169 -16.92 24.48 10.70
CA ILE A 169 -16.59 25.81 11.26
C ILE A 169 -16.94 26.91 10.26
N THR A 170 -16.52 26.76 9.00
CA THR A 170 -16.81 27.75 7.94
C THR A 170 -18.32 27.92 7.71
N LYS A 171 -19.10 26.84 7.79
CA LYS A 171 -20.57 26.91 7.69
C LYS A 171 -21.18 27.62 8.89
N ALA A 172 -20.73 27.29 10.11
CA ALA A 172 -21.21 27.93 11.32
C ALA A 172 -20.98 29.44 11.26
N GLN A 173 -19.75 29.89 10.96
CA GLN A 173 -19.39 31.29 10.78
C GLN A 173 -20.26 32.01 9.74
N LYS A 174 -20.61 31.34 8.62
CA LYS A 174 -21.53 31.89 7.62
C LYS A 174 -22.95 32.09 8.16
N TYR A 175 -23.42 31.25 9.08
CA TYR A 175 -24.72 31.45 9.74
C TYR A 175 -24.66 32.54 10.80
N GLU A 176 -23.56 32.64 11.55
CA GLU A 176 -23.32 33.75 12.49
C GLU A 176 -23.36 35.10 11.78
N PHE A 177 -22.62 35.21 10.67
CA PHE A 177 -22.58 36.42 9.86
C PHE A 177 -23.97 36.87 9.37
N LYS A 178 -24.88 35.92 9.17
CA LYS A 178 -26.27 36.18 8.75
C LYS A 178 -27.22 36.40 9.94
N GLY A 179 -26.74 36.37 11.18
CA GLY A 179 -27.54 36.52 12.40
C GLY A 179 -28.29 35.26 12.84
N TYR A 180 -28.05 34.11 12.22
CA TYR A 180 -28.73 32.85 12.55
C TYR A 180 -28.01 32.10 13.69
N LEU A 181 -27.95 32.70 14.88
CA LEU A 181 -27.09 32.25 16.00
C LEU A 181 -27.40 30.82 16.47
N LYS A 182 -28.69 30.46 16.61
CA LYS A 182 -29.10 29.10 17.01
C LYS A 182 -28.57 28.03 16.05
N LYS A 183 -28.64 28.30 14.75
CA LYS A 183 -28.17 27.39 13.71
C LYS A 183 -26.65 27.32 13.64
N ALA A 184 -25.96 28.43 13.88
CA ALA A 184 -24.51 28.42 14.01
C ALA A 184 -24.06 27.56 15.20
N ARG A 185 -24.73 27.70 16.35
CA ARG A 185 -24.48 26.90 17.56
C ARG A 185 -24.65 25.41 17.28
N GLU A 186 -25.75 25.00 16.63
CA GLU A 186 -25.98 23.61 16.22
C GLU A 186 -24.81 23.05 15.40
N ILE A 187 -24.31 23.80 14.41
CA ILE A 187 -23.20 23.33 13.56
C ILE A 187 -21.87 23.27 14.32
N TYR A 188 -21.61 24.18 15.26
CA TYR A 188 -20.43 24.05 16.13
C TYR A 188 -20.55 22.86 17.08
N MET A 189 -21.75 22.54 17.58
CA MET A 189 -21.97 21.33 18.37
C MET A 189 -21.68 20.07 17.54
N ASP A 190 -22.12 20.04 16.27
CA ASP A 190 -21.78 18.96 15.34
C ASP A 190 -20.26 18.85 15.16
N ALA A 191 -19.55 19.98 14.99
CA ALA A 191 -18.09 19.99 14.87
C ALA A 191 -17.40 19.46 16.15
N LEU A 192 -17.88 19.86 17.34
CA LEU A 192 -17.34 19.37 18.61
C LEU A 192 -17.62 17.89 18.81
N PHE A 193 -18.81 17.42 18.41
CA PHE A 193 -19.17 16.02 18.44
C PHE A 193 -18.24 15.20 17.55
N GLU A 194 -18.00 15.65 16.31
CA GLU A 194 -17.08 15.00 15.39
C GLU A 194 -15.63 14.98 15.92
N LEU A 195 -15.17 16.03 16.63
CA LEU A 195 -13.85 16.03 17.25
C LEU A 195 -13.74 15.04 18.43
N LYS A 196 -14.77 14.95 19.27
CA LYS A 196 -14.73 14.14 20.50
C LYS A 196 -15.06 12.65 20.33
N ASN A 197 -15.65 12.27 19.21
CA ASN A 197 -16.09 10.89 18.94
C ASN A 197 -15.27 10.21 17.85
N ASP A 198 -14.03 10.65 17.69
CA ASP A 198 -13.13 10.20 16.65
C ASP A 198 -11.99 9.35 17.27
N ASP A 199 -11.28 8.57 16.45
CA ASP A 199 -10.15 7.74 16.91
C ASP A 199 -8.82 8.51 17.06
N ILE A 200 -8.84 9.84 17.08
CA ILE A 200 -7.64 10.68 17.22
C ILE A 200 -7.62 11.22 18.66
N PRO A 201 -6.50 11.10 19.38
CA PRO A 201 -6.40 11.65 20.73
C PRO A 201 -6.69 13.16 20.75
N ASP A 202 -7.55 13.59 21.69
CA ASP A 202 -7.95 14.99 21.87
C ASP A 202 -6.75 15.94 21.99
N GLU A 203 -5.62 15.48 22.56
CA GLU A 203 -4.41 16.28 22.69
C GLU A 203 -3.83 16.71 21.34
N LEU A 204 -3.98 15.86 20.31
CA LEU A 204 -3.52 16.16 18.94
C LEU A 204 -4.47 17.13 18.23
N GLN A 205 -5.70 17.28 18.72
CA GLN A 205 -6.73 18.15 18.13
C GLN A 205 -7.14 19.32 19.04
N ALA A 206 -6.43 19.53 20.15
CA ALA A 206 -6.79 20.50 21.18
C ALA A 206 -7.02 21.91 20.62
N HIS A 207 -6.25 22.32 19.61
CA HIS A 207 -6.45 23.63 18.98
C HIS A 207 -7.81 23.77 18.29
N LEU A 208 -8.29 22.75 17.57
CA LEU A 208 -9.62 22.76 16.94
C LEU A 208 -10.72 22.69 18.00
N ILE A 209 -10.54 21.84 19.01
CA ILE A 209 -11.47 21.69 20.12
C ILE A 209 -11.66 23.05 20.82
N ASN A 210 -10.57 23.75 21.13
CA ASN A 210 -10.61 25.06 21.78
C ASN A 210 -11.32 26.10 20.89
N ILE A 211 -11.00 26.17 19.59
CA ILE A 211 -11.69 27.07 18.65
C ILE A 211 -13.20 26.84 18.64
N VAL A 212 -13.64 25.58 18.61
CA VAL A 212 -15.06 25.25 18.57
C VAL A 212 -15.73 25.57 19.93
N GLN A 213 -15.09 25.23 21.04
CA GLN A 213 -15.60 25.51 22.39
C GLN A 213 -15.71 27.01 22.68
N ASP A 214 -14.70 27.80 22.29
CA ASP A 214 -14.73 29.26 22.47
C ASP A 214 -15.89 29.90 21.70
N ASN A 215 -16.14 29.44 20.47
CA ASN A 215 -17.29 29.92 19.69
C ASN A 215 -18.63 29.49 20.29
N LEU A 216 -18.74 28.26 20.82
CA LEU A 216 -19.95 27.80 21.51
C LEU A 216 -20.24 28.65 22.75
N ASN A 217 -19.25 28.86 23.60
CA ASN A 217 -19.39 29.67 24.82
C ASN A 217 -19.84 31.10 24.49
N ARG A 218 -19.25 31.71 23.44
CA ARG A 218 -19.64 33.04 22.97
C ARG A 218 -21.10 33.07 22.49
N LEU A 219 -21.49 32.13 21.64
CA LEU A 219 -22.86 32.06 21.13
C LEU A 219 -23.90 31.82 22.22
N GLU A 220 -23.56 31.05 23.25
CA GLU A 220 -24.47 30.80 24.38
C GLU A 220 -24.75 32.07 25.19
N ALA A 221 -23.73 32.92 25.39
CA ALA A 221 -23.91 34.24 26.01
C ALA A 221 -24.80 35.15 25.15
N GLU A 222 -24.52 35.24 23.84
CA GLU A 222 -25.29 36.09 22.92
C GLU A 222 -26.75 35.65 22.77
N ILE A 223 -27.03 34.34 22.80
CA ILE A 223 -28.41 33.81 22.72
C ILE A 223 -29.16 33.98 24.04
N GLY A 224 -28.47 33.94 25.19
CA GLY A 224 -29.09 34.10 26.50
C GLY A 224 -29.47 35.54 26.86
N GLU A 225 -28.86 36.52 26.21
CA GLU A 225 -29.09 37.96 26.44
C GLU A 225 -30.21 38.57 25.57
N GLY A 226 -30.74 37.84 24.58
CA GLY A 226 -31.77 38.31 23.64
C GLY A 226 -33.13 37.65 23.79
#